data_AF-A0A2S7QU04-F1
#
_entry.id   AF-A0A2S7QU04-F1
#
_cell.length_a   1.000
_cell.length_b   1.000
_cell.length_c   1.000
_cell.angle_alpha   90.00
_cell.angle_beta   90.00
_cell.angle_gamma   90.00
#
_symmetry.space_group_name_H-M   'P 1'
#
loop_
_entity.id
_entity.type
_entity.pdbx_description
1 polymer ?
#
loop_
_entity_poly.entity_id
_entity_poly.type
_entity_poly.pdbx_seq_one_letter_code
_entity_poly.pdbx_strand_id
1 'polypeptide(L)'
;MPSDPITYTCTCSASLPPDDPSHEPGLVLLFYRYFTSPPALPPPYSSITTPTPSDPTPQYTPHSLHSFHKSTCEILALTGKLRISKEGFNITVAGSVSSINRYIAACISHWSFAGLSLSPDDTEGVNEFFKPTPGCACVFSQLNIRVTDEITPLGLTNYAPKNWDSVVYLNPEEFHNAIVASNSKDVEGKEGGENQTLLLDIRNHYESRIGYFSPSPSQNTQIPTIKPQIRRFSQFPACTPKNYLLVLHGWDPLRESYQVDQGAETGGSDFYAEGGDCGVYGLV
;
A
#
# COMPACT_ATOMS: atom_id res chain seq x y z
N MET A 1 -31.57 -7.93 9.26
CA MET A 1 -31.13 -9.33 9.15
C MET A 1 -29.62 -9.31 8.98
N PRO A 2 -28.83 -9.67 10.00
CA PRO A 2 -27.44 -10.03 9.76
C PRO A 2 -27.49 -11.23 8.83
N SER A 3 -26.93 -11.13 7.63
CA SER A 3 -26.71 -12.28 6.79
C SER A 3 -25.80 -13.24 7.56
N ASP A 4 -26.30 -14.42 7.92
CA ASP A 4 -25.45 -15.50 8.41
C ASP A 4 -24.24 -15.60 7.46
N PRO A 5 -23.00 -15.67 7.98
CA PRO A 5 -21.84 -15.83 7.13
C PRO A 5 -22.09 -17.09 6.31
N ILE A 6 -22.16 -16.94 4.98
CA ILE A 6 -22.28 -18.07 4.08
C ILE A 6 -21.07 -18.96 4.38
N THR A 7 -21.31 -20.09 5.02
CA THR A 7 -20.28 -21.10 5.28
C THR A 7 -19.95 -21.75 3.95
N TYR A 8 -19.04 -21.12 3.22
CA TYR A 8 -18.48 -21.69 2.01
C TYR A 8 -17.38 -22.67 2.40
N THR A 9 -17.63 -23.95 2.16
CA THR A 9 -16.60 -24.99 2.26
C THR A 9 -15.96 -25.15 0.89
N CYS A 10 -14.69 -24.77 0.77
CA CYS A 10 -13.88 -25.01 -0.42
C CYS A 10 -13.86 -26.52 -0.74
N THR A 11 -13.73 -26.89 -2.01
CA THR A 11 -13.62 -28.31 -2.45
C THR A 11 -12.28 -28.61 -3.13
N CYS A 12 -11.31 -27.69 -3.05
CA CYS A 12 -9.98 -27.90 -3.63
C CYS A 12 -9.09 -28.79 -2.73
N SER A 13 -7.91 -29.15 -3.22
CA SER A 13 -6.92 -29.94 -2.47
C SER A 13 -6.55 -29.31 -1.11
N ALA A 14 -6.51 -27.98 -1.01
CA ALA A 14 -6.19 -27.27 0.23
C ALA A 14 -7.26 -27.38 1.33
N SER A 15 -8.48 -27.80 0.98
CA SER A 15 -9.58 -28.04 1.93
C SER A 15 -9.72 -29.49 2.35
N LEU A 16 -8.96 -30.42 1.74
CA LEU A 16 -8.95 -31.81 2.17
C LEU A 16 -8.31 -31.95 3.56
N PRO A 17 -8.66 -33.00 4.34
CA PRO A 17 -7.98 -33.30 5.60
C PRO A 17 -6.47 -33.46 5.40
N PRO A 18 -5.61 -33.06 6.36
CA PRO A 18 -4.15 -33.16 6.24
C PRO A 18 -3.61 -34.59 6.04
N ASP A 19 -4.39 -35.61 6.40
CA ASP A 19 -4.09 -37.03 6.23
C ASP A 19 -4.50 -37.59 4.85
N ASP A 20 -5.23 -36.83 4.03
CA ASP A 20 -5.57 -37.22 2.66
C ASP A 20 -4.31 -37.16 1.77
N PRO A 21 -3.98 -38.22 1.01
CA PRO A 21 -2.80 -38.23 0.13
C PRO A 21 -2.86 -37.19 -1.01
N SER A 22 -4.04 -36.64 -1.27
CA SER A 22 -4.31 -35.59 -2.26
C SER A 22 -4.34 -34.20 -1.63
N HIS A 23 -4.16 -34.08 -0.31
CA HIS A 23 -4.08 -32.80 0.38
C HIS A 23 -2.87 -32.02 -0.11
N GLU A 24 -3.12 -30.80 -0.57
CA GLU A 24 -2.08 -29.86 -0.96
C GLU A 24 -2.39 -28.50 -0.34
N PRO A 25 -1.63 -28.05 0.68
CA PRO A 25 -1.94 -26.80 1.36
C PRO A 25 -1.83 -25.60 0.41
N GLY A 26 -2.71 -24.63 0.63
CA GLY A 26 -2.75 -23.39 -0.15
C GLY A 26 -2.14 -22.21 0.60
N LEU A 27 -1.56 -21.29 -0.16
CA LEU A 27 -1.09 -19.99 0.32
C LEU A 27 -1.69 -18.88 -0.51
N VAL A 28 -1.87 -17.73 0.13
CA VAL A 28 -2.18 -16.45 -0.49
C VAL A 28 -1.04 -15.49 -0.16
N LEU A 29 -0.47 -14.87 -1.19
CA LEU A 29 0.47 -13.76 -1.04
C LEU A 29 -0.25 -12.44 -1.22
N LEU A 30 0.14 -11.42 -0.47
CA LEU A 30 -0.31 -10.04 -0.61
C LEU A 30 0.88 -9.12 -0.44
N PHE A 31 1.33 -8.51 -1.53
CA PHE A 31 2.52 -7.66 -1.50
C PHE A 31 2.45 -6.57 -2.58
N TYR A 32 3.15 -5.48 -2.33
CA TYR A 32 3.25 -4.37 -3.25
C TYR A 32 4.65 -3.79 -3.22
N ARG A 33 5.02 -3.03 -4.25
CA ARG A 33 6.25 -2.26 -4.28
C ARG A 33 6.02 -1.01 -5.12
N TYR A 34 6.42 0.14 -4.59
CA TYR A 34 6.68 1.33 -5.38
C TYR A 34 8.17 1.38 -5.73
N PHE A 35 8.52 1.53 -7.00
CA PHE A 35 9.91 1.50 -7.47
C PHE A 35 10.76 2.66 -6.96
N THR A 36 10.11 3.77 -6.58
CA THR A 36 10.77 4.94 -5.97
C THR A 36 10.87 4.85 -4.45
N SER A 37 10.12 3.96 -3.80
CA SER A 37 10.21 3.76 -2.36
C SER A 37 11.52 3.05 -2.02
N PRO A 38 12.26 3.47 -0.98
CA PRO A 38 13.43 2.76 -0.51
C PRO A 38 13.15 1.28 -0.17
N PRO A 39 14.04 0.33 -0.54
CA PRO A 39 15.14 0.53 -1.47
C PRO A 39 14.63 0.67 -2.91
N ALA A 40 14.98 1.79 -3.54
CA ALA A 40 14.58 2.10 -4.91
C ALA A 40 15.21 1.12 -5.91
N LEU A 41 14.66 1.05 -7.13
CA LEU A 41 15.28 0.26 -8.19
C LEU A 41 16.71 0.75 -8.48
N PRO A 42 17.72 -0.15 -8.44
CA PRO A 42 19.09 0.24 -8.74
C PRO A 42 19.29 0.44 -10.27
N PRO A 43 20.36 1.13 -10.70
CA PRO A 43 20.78 1.10 -12.11
C PRO A 43 21.01 -0.33 -12.61
N PRO A 44 20.65 -0.66 -13.86
CA PRO A 44 20.10 0.21 -14.91
C PRO A 44 18.57 0.42 -14.83
N TYR A 45 17.88 -0.22 -13.89
CA TYR A 45 16.41 -0.24 -13.79
C TYR A 45 15.80 1.05 -13.24
N SER A 46 16.61 1.92 -12.60
CA SER A 46 16.17 3.24 -12.12
C SER A 46 15.63 4.15 -13.23
N SER A 47 16.00 3.91 -14.49
CA SER A 47 15.50 4.66 -15.67
C SER A 47 14.02 4.37 -16.01
N ILE A 48 13.43 3.33 -15.45
CA ILE A 48 12.03 2.94 -15.70
C ILE A 48 11.05 4.00 -15.15
N THR A 49 11.46 4.72 -14.10
CA THR A 49 10.65 5.76 -13.46
C THR A 49 10.90 7.15 -14.04
N THR A 50 11.88 7.34 -14.92
CA THR A 50 12.21 8.64 -15.53
C THR A 50 11.80 8.69 -17.02
N PRO A 51 11.02 9.69 -17.45
CA PRO A 51 10.72 9.85 -18.87
C PRO A 51 11.94 10.40 -19.61
N THR A 52 12.70 9.54 -20.29
CA THR A 52 13.74 9.98 -21.24
C THR A 52 13.14 10.21 -22.64
N PRO A 53 13.56 11.26 -23.39
CA PRO A 53 13.11 11.51 -24.77
C PRO A 53 13.57 10.47 -25.78
N SER A 54 14.62 9.70 -25.46
CA SER A 54 15.02 8.52 -26.21
C SER A 54 14.24 7.31 -25.69
N ASP A 55 13.55 6.62 -26.60
CA ASP A 55 12.74 5.41 -26.34
C ASP A 55 13.32 4.53 -25.22
N PRO A 56 12.48 4.07 -24.27
CA PRO A 56 12.95 3.19 -23.22
C PRO A 56 13.57 1.94 -23.83
N THR A 57 14.68 1.48 -23.26
CA THR A 57 15.21 0.13 -23.51
C THR A 57 14.03 -0.84 -23.44
N PRO A 58 13.60 -1.48 -24.55
CA PRO A 58 12.25 -2.09 -24.69
C PRO A 58 11.96 -3.26 -23.73
N GLN A 59 12.91 -3.62 -22.87
CA GLN A 59 12.88 -4.78 -22.01
C GLN A 59 12.17 -4.55 -20.66
N TYR A 60 12.19 -3.34 -20.09
CA TYR A 60 11.71 -3.09 -18.72
C TYR A 60 10.52 -2.12 -18.71
N THR A 61 9.35 -2.64 -19.05
CA THR A 61 8.11 -1.84 -19.15
C THR A 61 7.01 -2.49 -18.31
N PRO A 62 5.93 -1.75 -17.96
CA PRO A 62 4.75 -2.36 -17.35
C PRO A 62 4.20 -3.55 -18.14
N HIS A 63 4.32 -3.54 -19.47
CA HIS A 63 3.88 -4.63 -20.34
C HIS A 63 4.81 -5.86 -20.28
N SER A 64 6.12 -5.68 -20.16
CA SER A 64 7.04 -6.82 -19.98
C SER A 64 6.88 -7.44 -18.60
N LEU A 65 6.70 -6.62 -17.55
CA LEU A 65 6.37 -7.09 -16.21
C LEU A 65 5.03 -7.83 -16.16
N HIS A 66 4.01 -7.31 -16.86
CA HIS A 66 2.74 -8.01 -17.05
C HIS A 66 2.94 -9.38 -17.69
N SER A 67 3.73 -9.45 -18.76
CA SER A 67 4.00 -10.70 -19.47
C SER A 67 4.71 -11.71 -18.57
N PHE A 68 5.71 -11.26 -17.79
CA PHE A 68 6.38 -12.09 -16.79
C PHE A 68 5.40 -12.69 -15.78
N HIS A 69 4.59 -11.86 -15.11
CA HIS A 69 3.64 -12.37 -14.12
C HIS A 69 2.58 -13.26 -14.75
N LYS A 70 2.09 -12.92 -15.94
CA LYS A 70 1.10 -13.72 -16.66
C LYS A 70 1.64 -15.13 -16.94
N SER A 71 2.79 -15.21 -17.61
CA SER A 71 3.39 -16.51 -17.96
C SER A 71 3.76 -17.32 -16.72
N THR A 72 4.34 -16.69 -15.68
CA THR A 72 4.71 -17.39 -14.45
C THR A 72 3.47 -17.92 -13.73
N CYS A 73 2.40 -17.13 -13.59
CA CYS A 73 1.16 -17.58 -12.96
C CYS A 73 0.47 -18.69 -13.77
N GLU A 74 0.42 -18.59 -15.10
CA GLU A 74 -0.19 -19.61 -15.97
C GLU A 74 0.55 -20.95 -15.88
N ILE A 75 1.89 -20.93 -15.92
CA ILE A 75 2.73 -22.14 -15.78
C ILE A 75 2.56 -22.80 -14.41
N LEU A 76 2.35 -22.00 -13.37
CA LEU A 76 2.22 -22.46 -11.98
C LEU A 76 0.76 -22.66 -11.55
N ALA A 77 -0.20 -22.55 -12.48
CA ALA A 77 -1.64 -22.63 -12.21
C ALA A 77 -2.12 -21.71 -11.06
N LEU A 78 -1.52 -20.53 -10.94
CA LEU A 78 -1.87 -19.53 -9.92
C LEU A 78 -3.01 -18.63 -10.38
N THR A 79 -3.84 -18.23 -9.44
CA THR A 79 -4.95 -17.29 -9.64
C THR A 79 -4.78 -16.08 -8.74
N GLY A 80 -5.38 -14.94 -9.09
CA GLY A 80 -5.08 -13.71 -8.35
C GLY A 80 -5.51 -12.43 -9.04
N LYS A 81 -5.19 -11.31 -8.40
CA LYS A 81 -5.40 -9.96 -8.91
C LYS A 81 -4.09 -9.19 -8.83
N LEU A 82 -3.64 -8.70 -9.97
CA LEU A 82 -2.40 -7.97 -10.11
C LEU A 82 -2.68 -6.62 -10.80
N ARG A 83 -2.17 -5.56 -10.21
CA ARG A 83 -2.07 -4.23 -10.81
C ARG A 83 -0.62 -3.90 -11.04
N ILE A 84 -0.30 -3.50 -12.26
CA ILE A 84 1.04 -3.17 -12.70
C ILE A 84 0.99 -1.76 -13.28
N SER A 85 1.90 -0.90 -12.83
CA SER A 85 2.04 0.46 -13.34
C SER A 85 3.51 0.80 -13.53
N LYS A 86 3.79 1.99 -14.09
CA LYS A 86 5.13 2.58 -14.12
C LYS A 86 5.69 2.81 -12.72
N GLU A 87 4.83 3.10 -11.74
CA GLU A 87 5.26 3.33 -10.36
C GLU A 87 5.61 2.04 -9.59
N GLY A 88 5.21 0.87 -10.08
CA GLY A 88 5.40 -0.38 -9.35
C GLY A 88 4.35 -1.47 -9.62
N PHE A 89 4.09 -2.29 -8.60
CA PHE A 89 3.06 -3.33 -8.65
C PHE A 89 2.33 -3.52 -7.31
N ASN A 90 1.08 -3.98 -7.38
CA ASN A 90 0.30 -4.48 -6.25
C ASN A 90 -0.28 -5.85 -6.63
N ILE A 91 0.08 -6.87 -5.88
CA ILE A 91 -0.11 -8.27 -6.24
C ILE A 91 -0.78 -9.01 -5.09
N THR A 92 -1.90 -9.67 -5.43
CA THR A 92 -2.47 -10.74 -4.62
C THR A 92 -2.55 -11.99 -5.48
N VAL A 93 -1.92 -13.08 -5.04
CA VAL A 93 -1.89 -14.35 -5.78
C VAL A 93 -2.09 -15.51 -4.83
N ALA A 94 -2.80 -16.54 -5.28
CA ALA A 94 -3.07 -17.74 -4.53
C ALA A 94 -2.81 -19.00 -5.36
N GLY A 95 -2.42 -20.05 -4.67
CA GLY A 95 -2.21 -21.37 -5.23
C GLY A 95 -1.67 -22.32 -4.16
N SER A 96 -1.18 -23.48 -4.60
CA SER A 96 -0.56 -24.40 -3.66
C SER A 96 0.76 -23.87 -3.11
N VAL A 97 1.17 -24.34 -1.92
CA VAL A 97 2.46 -23.98 -1.30
C VAL A 97 3.62 -24.17 -2.28
N SER A 98 3.67 -25.30 -3.00
CA SER A 98 4.71 -25.59 -3.98
C SER A 98 4.76 -24.56 -5.13
N SER A 99 3.58 -24.25 -5.69
CA SER A 99 3.46 -23.29 -6.78
C SER A 99 3.82 -21.86 -6.32
N ILE A 100 3.41 -21.48 -5.12
CA ILE A 100 3.72 -20.18 -4.51
C ILE A 100 5.22 -20.03 -4.24
N ASN A 101 5.90 -21.07 -3.72
CA ASN A 101 7.34 -21.02 -3.49
C ASN A 101 8.13 -20.86 -4.81
N ARG A 102 7.70 -21.55 -5.88
CA ARG A 102 8.28 -21.38 -7.22
C ARG A 102 8.04 -19.97 -7.77
N TYR A 103 6.87 -19.39 -7.51
CA TYR A 103 6.56 -18.02 -7.90
C TYR A 103 7.42 -16.99 -7.16
N ILE A 104 7.64 -17.16 -5.86
CA ILE A 104 8.55 -16.33 -5.06
C ILE A 104 9.96 -16.38 -5.63
N ALA A 105 10.49 -17.58 -5.90
CA ALA A 105 11.83 -17.73 -6.48
C ALA A 105 11.98 -17.03 -7.84
N ALA A 106 10.96 -17.14 -8.71
CA ALA A 106 10.91 -16.43 -9.97
C ALA A 106 10.87 -14.90 -9.78
N CYS A 107 10.11 -14.42 -8.79
CA CYS A 107 10.03 -13.01 -8.44
C CYS A 107 11.38 -12.47 -7.96
N ILE A 108 12.02 -13.12 -6.99
CA ILE A 108 13.33 -12.70 -6.43
C ILE A 108 14.38 -12.54 -7.53
N SER A 109 14.35 -13.39 -8.56
CA SER A 109 15.30 -13.35 -9.68
C SER A 109 14.97 -12.30 -10.75
N HIS A 110 13.82 -11.64 -10.68
CA HIS A 110 13.33 -10.71 -11.70
C HIS A 110 13.76 -9.27 -11.41
N TRP A 111 14.04 -8.47 -12.45
CA TRP A 111 14.53 -7.09 -12.31
C TRP A 111 13.64 -6.21 -11.43
N SER A 112 12.32 -6.46 -11.42
CA SER A 112 11.36 -5.68 -10.64
C SER A 112 11.51 -5.87 -9.13
N PHE A 113 12.31 -6.84 -8.68
CA PHE A 113 12.66 -7.11 -7.29
C PHE A 113 14.12 -6.72 -6.97
N ALA A 114 14.88 -6.21 -7.95
CA ALA A 114 16.25 -5.77 -7.74
C ALA A 114 16.34 -4.67 -6.65
N GLY A 115 17.42 -4.71 -5.87
CA GLY A 115 17.66 -3.79 -4.75
C GLY A 115 16.98 -4.19 -3.45
N LEU A 116 16.01 -5.11 -3.46
CA LEU A 116 15.50 -5.71 -2.25
C LEU A 116 16.49 -6.77 -1.75
N SER A 117 16.75 -6.80 -0.45
CA SER A 117 17.56 -7.83 0.20
C SER A 117 16.76 -9.12 0.38
N LEU A 118 16.29 -9.70 -0.72
CA LEU A 118 15.52 -10.95 -0.71
C LEU A 118 16.40 -12.12 -1.19
N SER A 119 16.45 -13.18 -0.39
CA SER A 119 17.11 -14.44 -0.74
C SER A 119 16.15 -15.61 -0.53
N PRO A 120 16.17 -16.65 -1.38
CA PRO A 120 15.43 -17.89 -1.12
C PRO A 120 15.78 -18.54 0.22
N ASP A 121 16.98 -18.29 0.73
CA ASP A 121 17.46 -18.82 2.02
C ASP A 121 17.06 -17.94 3.22
N ASP A 122 16.65 -16.68 2.98
CA ASP A 122 16.18 -15.76 4.01
C ASP A 122 14.66 -15.83 4.14
N THR A 123 14.20 -16.77 4.95
CA THR A 123 12.77 -16.99 5.16
C THR A 123 12.08 -15.80 5.83
N GLU A 124 12.78 -15.06 6.70
CA GLU A 124 12.19 -13.94 7.43
C GLU A 124 11.92 -12.76 6.50
N GLY A 125 12.92 -12.32 5.74
CA GLY A 125 12.76 -11.23 4.76
C GLY A 125 11.76 -11.57 3.66
N VAL A 126 11.75 -12.83 3.20
CA VAL A 126 10.73 -13.31 2.23
C VAL A 126 9.33 -13.24 2.83
N ASN A 127 9.14 -13.67 4.08
CA ASN A 127 7.83 -13.63 4.72
C ASN A 127 7.36 -12.20 5.00
N GLU A 128 8.27 -11.30 5.39
CA GLU A 128 7.97 -9.89 5.62
C GLU A 128 7.48 -9.20 4.33
N PHE A 129 8.16 -9.46 3.21
CA PHE A 129 7.82 -8.85 1.93
C PHE A 129 6.59 -9.48 1.27
N PHE A 130 6.55 -10.80 1.12
CA PHE A 130 5.50 -11.51 0.37
C PHE A 130 4.24 -11.80 1.19
N LYS A 131 4.33 -11.72 2.53
CA LYS A 131 3.24 -11.90 3.49
C LYS A 131 2.41 -13.18 3.24
N PRO A 132 3.05 -14.36 3.14
CA PRO A 132 2.34 -15.61 2.87
C PRO A 132 1.37 -15.92 4.01
N THR A 133 0.10 -16.13 3.65
CA THR A 133 -0.98 -16.47 4.59
C THR A 133 -1.61 -17.79 4.17
N PRO A 134 -1.80 -18.76 5.09
CA PRO A 134 -2.59 -19.95 4.82
C PRO A 134 -3.98 -19.60 4.29
N GLY A 135 -4.39 -20.22 3.20
CA GLY A 135 -5.69 -19.94 2.58
C GLY A 135 -6.03 -20.92 1.47
N CYS A 136 -7.28 -20.89 1.00
CA CYS A 136 -7.71 -21.76 -0.09
C CYS A 136 -6.94 -21.41 -1.38
N ALA A 137 -6.30 -22.40 -2.00
CA ALA A 137 -5.55 -22.22 -3.25
C ALA A 137 -6.41 -21.64 -4.39
N CYS A 138 -7.73 -21.86 -4.35
CA CYS A 138 -8.69 -21.34 -5.32
C CYS A 138 -9.55 -20.18 -4.78
N VAL A 139 -9.04 -19.39 -3.82
CA VAL A 139 -9.76 -18.20 -3.30
C VAL A 139 -10.08 -17.18 -4.41
N PHE A 140 -9.31 -17.18 -5.50
CA PHE A 140 -9.62 -16.47 -6.73
C PHE A 140 -10.10 -17.45 -7.80
N SER A 141 -11.17 -17.09 -8.52
CA SER A 141 -11.70 -17.92 -9.60
C SER A 141 -10.86 -17.88 -10.89
N GLN A 142 -10.08 -16.82 -11.08
CA GLN A 142 -9.28 -16.60 -12.27
C GLN A 142 -8.09 -15.67 -11.98
N LEU A 143 -7.12 -15.69 -12.88
CA LEU A 143 -6.03 -14.72 -12.91
C LEU A 143 -6.50 -13.43 -13.60
N ASN A 144 -6.39 -12.30 -12.90
CA ASN A 144 -6.65 -10.97 -13.45
C ASN A 144 -5.42 -10.09 -13.30
N ILE A 145 -4.76 -9.76 -14.40
CA ILE A 145 -3.60 -8.86 -14.43
C ILE A 145 -3.97 -7.66 -15.27
N ARG A 146 -3.71 -6.45 -14.77
CA ARG A 146 -3.96 -5.20 -15.49
C ARG A 146 -2.75 -4.30 -15.45
N VAL A 147 -2.40 -3.76 -16.61
CA VAL A 147 -1.57 -2.56 -16.68
C VAL A 147 -2.49 -1.36 -16.42
N THR A 148 -2.14 -0.53 -15.45
CA THR A 148 -2.98 0.55 -14.94
C THR A 148 -2.14 1.80 -14.65
N ASP A 149 -2.79 2.95 -14.50
CA ASP A 149 -2.09 4.20 -14.15
C ASP A 149 -1.57 4.19 -12.71
N GLU A 150 -2.35 3.66 -11.76
CA GLU A 150 -2.01 3.56 -10.34
C GLU A 150 -2.09 2.10 -9.86
N ILE A 151 -1.15 1.63 -9.04
CA ILE A 151 -1.22 0.31 -8.42
C ILE A 151 -2.23 0.26 -7.27
N THR A 152 -2.46 1.41 -6.65
CA THR A 152 -3.51 1.65 -5.64
C THR A 152 -4.26 2.93 -6.01
N PRO A 153 -5.47 2.84 -6.61
CA PRO A 153 -6.15 4.00 -7.18
C PRO A 153 -6.57 5.05 -6.13
N LEU A 154 -5.73 6.06 -5.93
CA LEU A 154 -6.02 7.26 -5.15
C LEU A 154 -6.77 8.30 -6.01
N GLY A 155 -6.75 8.14 -7.33
CA GLY A 155 -7.44 9.04 -8.26
C GLY A 155 -6.69 10.36 -8.47
N LEU A 156 -5.40 10.38 -8.15
CA LEU A 156 -4.50 11.51 -8.38
C LEU A 156 -3.52 11.12 -9.48
N THR A 157 -3.54 11.85 -10.60
CA THR A 157 -2.66 11.56 -11.73
C THR A 157 -1.21 11.97 -11.40
N ASN A 158 -0.24 11.10 -11.71
CA ASN A 158 1.19 11.33 -11.47
C ASN A 158 1.54 11.66 -10.00
N TYR A 159 0.77 11.12 -9.06
CA TYR A 159 1.07 11.28 -7.65
C TYR A 159 2.31 10.45 -7.28
N ALA A 160 3.35 11.12 -6.80
CA ALA A 160 4.50 10.49 -6.17
C ALA A 160 4.82 11.27 -4.89
N PRO A 161 5.11 10.60 -3.75
CA PRO A 161 5.60 11.30 -2.57
C PRO A 161 6.84 12.10 -2.92
N LYS A 162 6.83 13.41 -2.63
CA LYS A 162 7.99 14.29 -2.89
C LYS A 162 9.22 13.84 -2.10
N ASN A 163 8.97 13.32 -0.90
CA ASN A 163 9.98 12.80 0.00
C ASN A 163 9.43 11.56 0.70
N TRP A 164 10.04 10.39 0.46
CA TRP A 164 9.70 9.17 1.20
C TRP A 164 10.19 9.23 2.65
N ASP A 165 11.19 10.06 2.96
CA ASP A 165 11.75 10.20 4.30
C ASP A 165 10.80 10.93 5.26
N SER A 166 9.77 11.63 4.75
CA SER A 166 8.70 12.17 5.61
C SER A 166 7.69 11.12 6.05
N VAL A 167 7.78 9.89 5.54
CA VAL A 167 6.92 8.77 5.92
C VAL A 167 7.60 7.99 7.03
N VAL A 168 7.00 8.00 8.22
CA VAL A 168 7.49 7.20 9.35
C VAL A 168 6.73 5.89 9.42
N TYR A 169 7.45 4.78 9.20
CA TYR A 169 6.94 3.43 9.37
C TYR A 169 7.00 3.05 10.84
N LEU A 170 5.88 2.58 11.39
CA LEU A 170 5.83 1.98 12.72
C LEU A 170 5.63 0.49 12.58
N ASN A 171 6.46 -0.29 13.29
CA ASN A 171 6.19 -1.71 13.45
C ASN A 171 4.94 -1.93 14.33
N PRO A 172 4.37 -3.15 14.40
CA PRO A 172 3.14 -3.40 15.15
C PRO A 172 3.19 -2.99 16.64
N GLU A 173 4.32 -3.19 17.30
CA GLU A 173 4.52 -2.82 18.71
C GLU A 173 4.60 -1.30 18.88
N GLU A 174 5.38 -0.62 18.03
CA GLU A 174 5.49 0.84 18.00
C GLU A 174 4.14 1.50 17.71
N PHE A 175 3.37 0.94 16.79
CA PHE A 175 2.02 1.41 16.46
C PHE A 175 1.07 1.25 17.65
N HIS A 176 1.09 0.08 18.32
CA HIS A 176 0.32 -0.14 19.54
C HIS A 176 0.71 0.89 20.62
N ASN A 177 2.01 1.05 20.84
CA ASN A 177 2.54 2.01 21.81
C ASN A 177 2.20 3.45 21.43
N ALA A 178 2.19 3.84 20.16
CA ALA A 178 1.78 5.18 19.73
C ALA A 178 0.30 5.45 20.03
N ILE A 179 -0.57 4.47 19.80
CA ILE A 179 -1.99 4.55 20.16
C ILE A 179 -2.18 4.61 21.69
N VAL A 180 -1.35 3.89 22.45
CA VAL A 180 -1.44 3.86 23.92
C VAL A 180 -0.73 5.03 24.59
N ALA A 181 0.32 5.61 24.02
CA ALA A 181 1.15 6.65 24.62
C ALA A 181 0.66 8.07 24.30
N SER A 182 -0.06 8.27 23.20
CA SER A 182 -0.80 9.53 22.99
C SER A 182 -1.88 9.75 24.07
N ASN A 183 -1.99 8.80 25.01
CA ASN A 183 -2.88 8.83 26.15
C ASN A 183 -2.41 9.65 27.36
N SER A 184 -1.16 10.12 27.39
CA SER A 184 -0.55 10.68 28.60
C SER A 184 -0.22 12.19 28.53
N LYS A 185 -0.74 12.93 27.54
CA LYS A 185 -0.65 14.41 27.56
C LYS A 185 -1.82 15.01 28.36
N ASP A 186 -1.82 14.75 29.66
CA ASP A 186 -2.21 15.76 30.64
C ASP A 186 -1.13 16.85 30.62
N VAL A 187 -1.25 17.81 29.68
CA VAL A 187 -0.55 19.09 29.83
C VAL A 187 -1.53 20.01 30.52
N GLU A 188 -1.28 20.22 31.80
CA GLU A 188 -1.85 21.28 32.63
C GLU A 188 -2.06 22.56 31.82
N GLY A 189 -3.31 22.98 31.67
CA GLY A 189 -3.66 24.40 31.54
C GLY A 189 -3.35 25.11 30.22
N LYS A 190 -3.29 24.44 29.07
CA LYS A 190 -3.37 25.12 27.77
C LYS A 190 -4.61 24.71 26.98
N GLU A 191 -5.67 25.51 27.12
CA GLU A 191 -6.80 25.51 26.19
C GLU A 191 -6.30 25.80 24.77
N GLY A 192 -6.51 24.85 23.86
CA GLY A 192 -6.46 25.03 22.41
C GLY A 192 -5.08 25.29 21.78
N GLY A 193 -4.53 24.31 21.05
CA GLY A 193 -3.46 24.60 20.10
C GLY A 193 -2.60 23.42 19.60
N GLU A 194 -2.91 22.99 18.37
CA GLU A 194 -1.97 22.64 17.30
C GLU A 194 -1.39 21.22 17.13
N ASN A 195 -1.35 20.33 18.13
CA ASN A 195 -0.77 18.97 17.91
C ASN A 195 -1.61 17.83 18.53
N GLN A 196 -2.83 17.64 18.04
CA GLN A 196 -3.66 16.48 18.38
C GLN A 196 -3.35 15.30 17.44
N THR A 197 -2.86 14.19 18.00
CA THR A 197 -2.71 12.93 17.27
C THR A 197 -4.09 12.36 16.92
N LEU A 198 -4.24 11.87 15.69
CA LEU A 198 -5.47 11.31 15.16
C LEU A 198 -5.18 9.94 14.57
N LEU A 199 -6.09 8.99 14.78
CA LEU A 199 -6.02 7.68 14.15
C LEU A 199 -6.94 7.68 12.92
N LEU A 200 -6.38 7.62 11.72
CA LEU A 200 -7.14 7.67 10.48
C LEU A 200 -7.19 6.29 9.82
N ASP A 201 -8.37 5.67 9.79
CA ASP A 201 -8.60 4.45 9.03
C ASP A 201 -8.93 4.80 7.58
N ILE A 202 -7.95 4.70 6.69
CA ILE A 202 -8.07 5.10 5.27
C ILE A 202 -8.76 4.06 4.37
N ARG A 203 -9.23 2.94 4.94
CA ARG A 203 -9.90 1.87 4.20
C ARG A 203 -11.33 2.25 3.82
N ASN A 204 -11.96 1.44 2.98
CA ASN A 204 -13.37 1.67 2.66
C ASN A 204 -14.26 1.43 3.88
N HIS A 205 -15.36 2.17 3.98
CA HIS A 205 -16.25 2.15 5.15
C HIS A 205 -16.81 0.76 5.50
N TYR A 206 -16.91 -0.16 4.52
CA TYR A 206 -17.35 -1.54 4.76
C TYR A 206 -16.27 -2.39 5.43
N GLU A 207 -14.99 -2.08 5.22
CA GLU A 207 -13.85 -2.74 5.88
C GLU A 207 -13.78 -2.28 7.34
N SER A 208 -13.86 -0.97 7.56
CA SER A 208 -13.92 -0.39 8.92
C SER A 208 -15.15 -0.83 9.70
N ARG A 209 -16.22 -1.25 9.03
CA ARG A 209 -17.41 -1.82 9.68
C ARG A 209 -17.16 -3.23 10.23
N ILE A 210 -16.31 -4.02 9.57
CA ILE A 210 -15.93 -5.36 10.05
C ILE A 210 -15.08 -5.21 11.31
N GLY A 211 -14.13 -4.29 11.31
CA GLY A 211 -13.29 -3.98 12.46
C GLY A 211 -12.27 -2.89 12.14
N TYR A 212 -11.83 -2.18 13.17
CA TYR A 212 -10.84 -1.10 13.08
C TYR A 212 -10.09 -0.98 14.42
N PHE A 213 -8.92 -0.37 14.40
CA PHE A 213 -8.18 -0.07 15.62
C PHE A 213 -8.87 1.04 16.40
N SER A 214 -9.14 0.79 17.69
CA SER A 214 -9.71 1.77 18.61
C SER A 214 -8.92 1.71 19.91
N PRO A 215 -8.61 2.86 20.53
CA PRO A 215 -8.12 2.88 21.91
C PRO A 215 -9.12 2.16 22.83
N SER A 216 -8.63 1.50 23.89
CA SER A 216 -9.49 0.82 24.86
C SER A 216 -10.29 1.84 25.68
N PRO A 217 -11.61 1.68 25.86
CA PRO A 217 -12.43 2.56 26.70
C PRO A 217 -12.04 2.56 28.19
N SER A 218 -11.28 1.55 28.64
CA SER A 218 -10.88 1.38 30.05
C SER A 218 -9.69 2.25 30.45
N GLN A 219 -8.99 2.84 29.49
CA GLN A 219 -7.95 3.84 29.72
C GLN A 219 -8.61 5.19 29.40
N ASN A 220 -8.46 6.16 30.31
CA ASN A 220 -9.22 7.41 30.35
C ASN A 220 -8.80 8.38 29.22
N THR A 221 -8.80 7.89 27.98
CA THR A 221 -8.15 8.58 26.88
C THR A 221 -8.78 8.32 25.53
N GLN A 222 -8.83 9.37 24.72
CA GLN A 222 -9.47 9.36 23.41
C GLN A 222 -8.52 9.99 22.37
N ILE A 223 -7.68 9.18 21.73
CA ILE A 223 -7.24 9.52 20.38
C ILE A 223 -8.50 9.45 19.50
N PRO A 224 -8.94 10.54 18.84
CA PRO A 224 -10.07 10.46 17.95
C PRO A 224 -9.72 9.54 16.77
N THR A 225 -10.54 8.52 16.57
CA THR A 225 -10.44 7.64 15.39
C THR A 225 -11.39 8.13 14.31
N ILE A 226 -10.86 8.52 13.17
CA ILE A 226 -11.61 8.98 11.99
C ILE A 226 -11.71 7.84 11.00
N LYS A 227 -12.95 7.59 10.54
CA LYS A 227 -13.29 6.59 9.53
C LYS A 227 -14.04 7.27 8.39
N PRO A 228 -13.34 7.75 7.35
CA PRO A 228 -13.98 8.38 6.20
C PRO A 228 -15.05 7.45 5.61
N GLN A 229 -16.21 8.01 5.24
CA GLN A 229 -17.31 7.24 4.66
C GLN A 229 -17.10 7.00 3.16
N ILE A 230 -15.91 6.52 2.80
CA ILE A 230 -15.53 6.26 1.42
C ILE A 230 -15.93 4.84 0.98
N ARG A 231 -16.34 4.72 -0.28
CA ARG A 231 -16.63 3.44 -0.96
C ARG A 231 -15.50 2.98 -1.87
N ARG A 232 -14.67 3.91 -2.31
CA ARG A 232 -13.48 3.68 -3.13
C ARG A 232 -12.37 4.56 -2.59
N PHE A 233 -11.14 4.05 -2.58
CA PHE A 233 -9.98 4.80 -2.10
C PHE A 233 -9.79 6.13 -2.86
N SER A 234 -10.16 6.17 -4.14
CA SER A 234 -10.12 7.40 -4.95
C SER A 234 -11.03 8.54 -4.47
N GLN A 235 -11.93 8.29 -3.52
CA GLN A 235 -12.77 9.32 -2.89
C GLN A 235 -12.07 9.97 -1.70
N PHE A 236 -10.99 9.36 -1.18
CA PHE A 236 -10.29 9.82 -0.01
C PHE A 236 -9.79 11.27 -0.14
N PRO A 237 -9.14 11.71 -1.25
CA PRO A 237 -8.69 13.10 -1.38
C PRO A 237 -9.80 14.14 -1.29
N ALA A 238 -11.03 13.79 -1.68
CA ALA A 238 -12.19 14.68 -1.59
C ALA A 238 -12.83 14.68 -0.18
N CYS A 239 -12.59 13.62 0.60
CA CYS A 239 -13.14 13.45 1.94
C CYS A 239 -12.19 13.91 3.06
N THR A 240 -10.94 14.26 2.74
CA THR A 240 -9.97 14.79 3.69
C THR A 240 -10.05 16.32 3.75
N PRO A 241 -10.41 16.91 4.92
CA PRO A 241 -10.20 18.33 5.13
C PRO A 241 -8.71 18.67 4.98
N LYS A 242 -8.38 19.88 4.52
CA LYS A 242 -7.01 20.32 4.19
C LYS A 242 -5.95 20.04 5.27
N ASN A 243 -6.37 19.95 6.55
CA ASN A 243 -5.50 19.72 7.70
C ASN A 243 -5.14 18.24 7.95
N TYR A 244 -5.80 17.28 7.29
CA TYR A 244 -5.55 15.84 7.47
C TYR A 244 -4.64 15.25 6.38
N LEU A 245 -4.31 16.05 5.36
CA LEU A 245 -3.47 15.64 4.24
C LEU A 245 -1.97 15.78 4.53
N LEU A 246 -1.58 15.73 5.81
CA LEU A 246 -0.17 15.74 6.23
C LEU A 246 0.53 14.38 6.04
N VAL A 247 -0.17 13.34 5.59
CA VAL A 247 0.46 12.08 5.14
C VAL A 247 1.08 12.21 3.73
N LEU A 248 0.79 13.31 3.02
CA LEU A 248 1.27 13.54 1.66
C LEU A 248 1.87 14.95 1.59
N HIS A 249 3.00 15.19 2.26
CA HIS A 249 3.73 16.45 2.14
C HIS A 249 3.99 16.75 0.65
N GLY A 250 3.25 17.72 0.09
CA GLY A 250 3.50 18.24 -1.24
C GLY A 250 2.31 18.64 -2.10
N TRP A 251 1.07 18.29 -1.76
CA TRP A 251 -0.09 18.70 -2.56
C TRP A 251 -0.74 19.97 -2.00
N ASP A 252 -0.66 21.05 -2.78
CA ASP A 252 -1.41 22.28 -2.55
C ASP A 252 -2.51 22.40 -3.62
N PRO A 253 -3.79 22.14 -3.27
CA PRO A 253 -4.90 22.25 -4.22
C PRO A 253 -5.17 23.69 -4.73
N LEU A 254 -4.50 24.71 -4.18
CA LEU A 254 -4.66 26.10 -4.62
C LEU A 254 -3.62 26.54 -5.66
N ARG A 255 -2.61 25.70 -5.99
CA ARG A 255 -1.58 26.06 -6.98
C ARG A 255 -1.92 25.69 -8.43
N GLU A 256 -2.96 24.90 -8.65
CA GLU A 256 -3.41 24.47 -9.99
C GLU A 256 -4.83 24.93 -10.38
N SER A 257 -5.38 25.91 -9.66
CA SER A 257 -6.51 26.69 -10.19
C SER A 257 -5.99 27.85 -11.02
N TYR A 258 -6.07 27.72 -12.35
CA TYR A 258 -6.08 28.80 -13.34
C TYR A 258 -4.84 29.74 -13.38
N GLN A 259 -3.91 29.47 -14.30
CA GLN A 259 -3.27 30.56 -15.04
C GLN A 259 -4.13 30.86 -16.26
N VAL A 260 -5.07 31.81 -16.10
CA VAL A 260 -5.47 32.65 -17.22
C VAL A 260 -4.37 33.69 -17.37
N ASP A 261 -3.77 33.75 -18.56
CA ASP A 261 -2.88 34.85 -18.96
C ASP A 261 -3.56 36.20 -18.67
N GLN A 262 -3.10 36.89 -17.63
CA GLN A 262 -3.23 38.33 -17.51
C GLN A 262 -1.92 38.92 -16.98
N GLY A 263 -1.28 39.68 -17.87
CA GLY A 263 -0.61 40.96 -17.60
C GLY A 263 0.26 41.10 -16.37
N ALA A 264 1.55 41.32 -16.62
CA ALA A 264 2.53 41.87 -15.71
C ALA A 264 2.00 42.97 -14.77
N GLU A 265 2.38 42.91 -13.49
CA GLU A 265 2.93 44.05 -12.75
C GLU A 265 3.56 43.61 -11.41
N THR A 266 4.51 44.43 -10.97
CA THR A 266 5.56 44.23 -9.95
C THR A 266 5.08 44.34 -8.50
N GLY A 267 5.76 43.64 -7.56
CA GLY A 267 5.75 44.01 -6.13
C GLY A 267 6.04 42.83 -5.21
N GLY A 268 7.14 42.91 -4.44
CA GLY A 268 7.69 41.79 -3.65
C GLY A 268 7.10 41.58 -2.26
N SER A 269 7.54 40.49 -1.62
CA SER A 269 8.06 40.42 -0.24
C SER A 269 8.28 38.96 0.12
N ASP A 270 9.50 38.63 0.53
CA ASP A 270 9.88 37.34 1.10
C ASP A 270 9.03 36.97 2.31
N PHE A 271 8.58 35.72 2.38
CA PHE A 271 8.18 35.06 3.63
C PHE A 271 8.77 33.65 3.65
N TYR A 272 9.84 33.50 4.43
CA TYR A 272 10.31 32.21 4.93
C TYR A 272 9.30 31.69 5.95
N ALA A 273 8.76 30.49 5.74
CA ALA A 273 8.11 29.72 6.78
C ALA A 273 9.10 28.65 7.24
N GLU A 274 9.67 28.86 8.43
CA GLU A 274 10.50 27.89 9.16
C GLU A 274 9.69 26.65 9.53
N GLY A 275 10.40 25.53 9.65
CA GLY A 275 9.86 24.19 9.81
C GLY A 275 9.08 23.96 11.11
N GLY A 276 7.98 23.22 10.97
CA GLY A 276 7.34 22.49 12.05
C GLY A 276 7.29 21.02 11.66
N ASP A 277 7.99 20.19 12.42
CA ASP A 277 8.07 18.74 12.25
C ASP A 277 6.73 18.13 12.73
N CYS A 278 5.84 17.77 11.79
CA CYS A 278 4.55 17.15 12.09
C CYS A 278 4.60 15.66 11.73
N GLY A 279 4.85 14.80 12.72
CA GLY A 279 4.80 13.35 12.55
C GLY A 279 3.36 12.86 12.37
N VAL A 280 3.05 12.29 11.21
CA VAL A 280 1.81 11.55 10.96
C VAL A 280 2.14 10.11 10.62
N TYR A 281 1.52 9.17 11.31
CA TYR A 281 1.78 7.74 11.18
C TYR A 281 0.63 7.06 10.42
N GLY A 282 0.96 6.32 9.36
CA GLY A 282 -0.01 5.55 8.59
C GLY A 282 0.60 4.23 8.13
N LEU A 283 -0.17 3.15 8.21
CA LEU A 283 0.15 1.88 7.56
C LEU A 283 -0.42 1.89 6.13
N VAL A 284 0.40 1.47 5.17
CA VAL A 284 -0.01 1.11 3.81
C VAL A 284 0.02 -0.40 3.64
#